data_AF-A0A1Q3DFJ3-F1
#
_entry.id   AF-A0A1Q3DFJ3-F1
#
_cell.length_a   1.000
_cell.length_b   1.000
_cell.length_c   1.000
_cell.angle_alpha   90.00
_cell.angle_beta   90.00
_cell.angle_gamma   90.00
#
_symmetry.space_group_name_H-M   'P 1'
#
loop_
_entity.id
_entity.type
_entity.pdbx_description
1 polymer ?
#
loop_
_entity_poly.entity_id
_entity_poly.type
_entity_poly.pdbx_seq_one_letter_code
_entity_poly.pdbx_strand_id
1 'polypeptide(L)'
;FSFKSAWESIREAHSGVPWARIVWFKGVIPRHAFCLWLTFHKAHLTLDKLQNIGIVLSSQCSFDCGLLETLDHMFFECPFTKFDWCKVLKLNNCPIPTDCNWDGIASWALGRTKGRQFHRWMRRIRLAASIYHCWRERNDRIFRQVVTSPNQVVDCI
;
A
#
# COMPACT_ATOMS: atom_id res chain seq x y z
N PHE A 1 -7.89 39.38 -2.17
CA PHE A 1 -7.07 38.28 -2.71
C PHE A 1 -6.97 37.18 -1.65
N SER A 2 -7.20 35.91 -2.00
CA SER A 2 -7.06 34.77 -1.09
C SER A 2 -6.24 33.65 -1.74
N PHE A 3 -5.58 32.83 -0.92
CA PHE A 3 -4.85 31.66 -1.42
C PHE A 3 -5.78 30.67 -2.13
N LYS A 4 -7.01 30.51 -1.63
CA LYS A 4 -8.05 29.67 -2.26
C LYS A 4 -8.40 30.15 -3.67
N SER A 5 -8.69 31.44 -3.84
CA SER A 5 -9.02 32.01 -5.16
C SER A 5 -7.85 31.92 -6.14
N ALA A 6 -6.61 32.10 -5.68
CA ALA A 6 -5.43 31.94 -6.52
C ALA A 6 -5.26 30.47 -6.96
N TRP A 7 -5.40 29.53 -6.04
CA TRP A 7 -5.34 28.09 -6.34
C TRP A 7 -6.43 27.65 -7.32
N GLU A 8 -7.67 28.10 -7.12
CA GLU A 8 -8.79 27.80 -8.02
C GLU A 8 -8.60 28.38 -9.42
N SER A 9 -7.89 29.51 -9.57
CA SER A 9 -7.62 30.12 -10.88
C SER A 9 -6.51 29.43 -11.69
N ILE A 10 -5.57 28.76 -11.02
CA ILE A 10 -4.40 28.11 -11.67
C ILE A 10 -4.64 26.61 -11.87
N ARG A 11 -5.43 25.99 -11.00
CA ARG A 11 -5.71 24.55 -11.03
C ARG A 11 -6.57 24.15 -12.23
N GLU A 12 -6.16 23.11 -12.94
CA GLU A 12 -7.05 22.34 -13.80
C GLU A 12 -8.04 21.52 -12.95
N ALA A 13 -9.34 21.72 -13.17
CA ALA A 13 -10.38 21.01 -12.45
C ALA A 13 -10.57 19.60 -13.02
N HIS A 14 -10.18 18.58 -12.25
CA HIS A 14 -10.47 17.18 -12.56
C HIS A 14 -11.58 16.63 -11.69
N SER A 15 -12.26 15.58 -12.18
CA SER A 15 -13.21 14.82 -11.39
C SER A 15 -12.51 14.13 -10.22
N GLY A 16 -13.22 14.02 -9.10
CA GLY A 16 -12.69 13.34 -7.92
C GLY A 16 -12.46 11.85 -8.19
N VAL A 17 -11.24 11.37 -7.92
CA VAL A 17 -10.90 9.96 -8.06
C VAL A 17 -11.57 9.11 -6.96
N PRO A 18 -12.15 7.94 -7.30
CA PRO A 18 -12.90 7.12 -6.34
C PRO A 18 -12.09 6.69 -5.11
N TRP A 19 -10.78 6.49 -5.28
CA TRP A 19 -9.88 6.04 -4.22
C TRP A 19 -9.53 7.13 -3.21
N ALA A 20 -9.79 8.41 -3.49
CA ALA A 20 -9.39 9.53 -2.63
C ALA A 20 -9.91 9.36 -1.19
N ARG A 21 -11.13 8.84 -1.02
CA ARG A 21 -11.74 8.60 0.30
C ARG A 21 -11.22 7.36 1.02
N ILE A 22 -10.51 6.48 0.33
CA ILE A 22 -9.82 5.33 0.91
C ILE A 22 -8.51 5.79 1.53
N VAL A 23 -7.79 6.66 0.81
CA VAL A 23 -6.50 7.23 1.24
C VAL A 23 -6.69 8.30 2.31
N TRP A 24 -7.56 9.27 2.03
CA TRP A 24 -7.76 10.46 2.84
C TRP A 24 -9.07 10.36 3.62
N PHE A 25 -8.97 10.02 4.91
CA PHE A 25 -10.11 9.92 5.81
C PHE A 25 -9.75 10.38 7.22
N LYS A 26 -10.77 10.70 8.03
CA LYS A 26 -10.58 11.15 9.40
C LYS A 26 -9.93 10.05 10.25
N GLY A 27 -8.83 10.38 10.93
CA GLY A 27 -8.08 9.45 11.78
C GLY A 27 -7.05 8.60 11.03
N VAL A 28 -6.78 8.88 9.75
CA VAL A 28 -5.68 8.23 9.04
C VAL A 28 -4.32 8.74 9.54
N ILE A 29 -3.35 7.83 9.67
CA ILE A 29 -1.96 8.19 9.97
C ILE A 29 -1.32 8.75 8.68
N PRO A 30 -0.77 9.98 8.66
CA PRO A 30 -0.29 10.62 7.44
C PRO A 30 0.73 9.80 6.65
N ARG A 31 1.67 9.12 7.34
CA ARG A 31 2.67 8.26 6.70
C ARG A 31 2.04 7.04 6.01
N HIS A 32 1.00 6.46 6.60
CA HIS A 32 0.28 5.33 6.03
C HIS A 32 -0.55 5.77 4.82
N ALA A 33 -1.23 6.92 4.93
CA ALA A 33 -1.99 7.52 3.84
C ALA A 33 -1.08 7.83 2.64
N PHE A 34 0.09 8.44 2.89
CA PHE A 34 1.05 8.75 1.83
C PHE A 34 1.56 7.49 1.13
N CYS A 35 1.91 6.44 1.88
CA CYS A 35 2.32 5.18 1.29
C CYS A 35 1.19 4.55 0.46
N LEU A 36 -0.03 4.51 0.97
CA LEU A 36 -1.20 4.01 0.24
C LEU A 36 -1.49 4.82 -1.03
N TRP A 37 -1.34 6.14 -0.97
CA TRP A 37 -1.46 7.03 -2.13
C TRP A 37 -0.45 6.67 -3.23
N LEU A 38 0.82 6.43 -2.87
CA LEU A 38 1.83 5.96 -3.81
C LEU A 38 1.46 4.61 -4.42
N THR A 39 0.75 3.73 -3.70
CA THR A 39 0.29 2.44 -4.25
C THR A 39 -0.79 2.66 -5.29
N PHE A 40 -1.75 3.55 -5.03
CA PHE A 40 -2.77 3.93 -6.03
C PHE A 40 -2.17 4.51 -7.31
N HIS A 41 -1.08 5.26 -7.19
CA HIS A 41 -0.36 5.79 -8.35
C HIS A 41 0.67 4.82 -8.95
N LYS A 42 0.80 3.60 -8.40
CA LYS A 42 1.87 2.66 -8.74
C LYS A 42 3.24 3.36 -8.77
N ALA A 43 3.51 4.25 -7.82
CA ALA A 43 4.66 5.17 -7.81
C ALA A 43 5.76 4.77 -6.81
N HIS A 44 5.68 3.59 -6.20
CA HIS A 44 6.75 3.05 -5.37
C HIS A 44 7.99 2.73 -6.21
N LEU A 45 9.19 3.04 -5.69
CA LEU A 45 10.49 2.73 -6.30
C LEU A 45 10.91 1.29 -5.96
N THR A 46 10.19 0.34 -6.51
CA THR A 46 10.49 -1.10 -6.45
C THR A 46 11.75 -1.44 -7.24
N LEU A 47 12.42 -2.56 -6.92
CA LEU A 47 13.71 -2.89 -7.56
C LEU A 47 13.57 -3.13 -9.06
N ASP A 48 12.44 -3.62 -9.59
CA ASP A 48 12.18 -3.70 -11.03
C ASP A 48 12.30 -2.33 -11.71
N LYS A 49 11.73 -1.28 -11.10
CA LYS A 49 11.84 0.08 -11.63
C LYS A 49 13.24 0.64 -11.49
N LEU A 50 13.90 0.39 -10.36
CA LEU A 50 15.28 0.82 -10.14
C LEU A 50 16.23 0.14 -11.13
N GLN A 51 15.97 -1.11 -11.49
CA GLN A 51 16.73 -1.84 -12.51
C GLN A 51 16.48 -1.24 -13.89
N ASN A 52 15.23 -0.94 -14.23
CA ASN A 52 14.85 -0.32 -15.51
C ASN A 52 15.51 1.06 -15.73
N ILE A 53 15.79 1.81 -14.66
CA ILE A 53 16.52 3.08 -14.73
C ILE A 53 18.04 2.93 -14.52
N GLY A 54 18.55 1.70 -14.40
CA GLY A 54 19.98 1.40 -14.32
C GLY A 54 20.64 1.68 -12.96
N ILE A 55 19.87 1.83 -11.88
CA ILE A 55 20.41 2.08 -10.53
C ILE A 55 20.86 0.78 -9.85
N VAL A 56 20.14 -0.33 -10.09
CA VAL A 56 20.48 -1.65 -9.53
C VAL A 56 20.68 -2.67 -10.65
N LEU A 57 21.54 -3.66 -10.41
CA LEU A 57 21.82 -4.73 -11.38
C LEU A 57 20.81 -5.88 -11.29
N SER A 58 20.22 -6.09 -10.11
CA SER A 58 19.30 -7.19 -9.81
C SER A 58 18.02 -6.66 -9.21
N SER A 59 16.89 -7.20 -9.66
CA SER A 59 15.56 -6.94 -9.11
C SER A 59 15.03 -8.11 -8.29
N GLN A 60 15.90 -8.90 -7.67
CA GLN A 60 15.48 -9.98 -6.78
C GLN A 60 14.72 -9.42 -5.57
N CYS A 61 13.67 -10.13 -5.16
CA CYS A 61 12.81 -9.75 -4.05
C CYS A 61 13.60 -9.56 -2.76
N SER A 62 13.44 -8.41 -2.12
CA SER A 62 14.10 -8.07 -0.84
C SER A 62 13.69 -8.96 0.34
N PHE A 63 12.69 -9.83 0.15
CA PHE A 63 12.24 -10.81 1.12
C PHE A 63 12.85 -12.21 0.91
N ASP A 64 13.82 -12.35 0.01
CA ASP A 64 14.58 -13.57 -0.29
C ASP A 64 13.71 -14.77 -0.72
N CYS A 65 12.58 -14.50 -1.38
CA CYS A 65 11.66 -15.56 -1.85
C CYS A 65 12.01 -16.11 -3.25
N GLY A 66 13.12 -15.68 -3.85
CA GLY A 66 13.61 -16.17 -5.15
C GLY A 66 12.90 -15.64 -6.39
N LEU A 67 11.96 -14.70 -6.25
CA LEU A 67 11.24 -14.07 -7.36
C LEU A 67 11.66 -12.60 -7.55
N LEU A 68 11.18 -11.94 -8.60
CA LEU A 68 11.49 -10.53 -8.88
C LEU A 68 10.58 -9.58 -8.09
N GLU A 69 11.14 -8.49 -7.59
CA GLU A 69 10.42 -7.44 -6.86
C GLU A 69 9.65 -6.53 -7.83
N THR A 70 8.37 -6.84 -8.04
CA THR A 70 7.39 -5.91 -8.63
C THR A 70 6.49 -5.34 -7.53
N LEU A 71 5.67 -4.33 -7.85
CA LEU A 71 4.71 -3.78 -6.89
C LEU A 71 3.71 -4.84 -6.39
N ASP A 72 3.14 -5.61 -7.32
CA ASP A 72 2.18 -6.67 -6.97
C ASP A 72 2.86 -7.79 -6.18
N HIS A 73 4.05 -8.20 -6.62
CA HIS A 73 4.82 -9.22 -5.92
C HIS A 73 5.16 -8.81 -4.49
N MET A 74 5.73 -7.62 -4.33
CA MET A 74 6.19 -7.11 -3.04
C MET A 74 5.04 -7.01 -2.03
N PHE A 75 3.85 -6.56 -2.42
CA PHE A 75 2.76 -6.35 -1.48
C PHE A 75 1.83 -7.57 -1.29
N PHE A 76 1.64 -8.39 -2.32
CA PHE A 76 0.50 -9.32 -2.36
C PHE A 76 0.82 -10.75 -2.78
N GLU A 77 1.89 -10.97 -3.55
CA GLU A 77 2.25 -12.32 -4.02
C GLU A 77 3.41 -12.95 -3.25
N CYS A 78 4.34 -12.14 -2.73
CA CYS A 78 5.48 -12.62 -1.97
C CYS A 78 4.99 -13.43 -0.75
N PRO A 79 5.51 -14.65 -0.51
CA PRO A 79 5.09 -15.47 0.62
C PRO A 79 5.15 -14.76 1.98
N PHE A 80 6.15 -13.88 2.15
CA PHE A 80 6.31 -13.06 3.35
C PHE A 80 5.12 -12.10 3.55
N THR A 81 4.85 -11.23 2.59
CA THR A 81 3.80 -10.19 2.72
C THR A 81 2.39 -10.75 2.51
N LYS A 82 2.25 -11.85 1.75
CA LYS A 82 0.99 -12.57 1.59
C LYS A 82 0.48 -13.14 2.92
N PHE A 83 1.37 -13.58 3.81
CA PHE A 83 1.00 -14.01 5.16
C PHE A 83 0.33 -12.86 5.94
N ASP A 84 0.95 -11.68 5.93
CA ASP A 84 0.46 -10.48 6.61
C ASP A 84 -0.91 -10.07 6.05
N TRP A 85 -1.03 -10.04 4.73
CA TRP A 85 -2.27 -9.70 4.04
C TRP A 85 -3.40 -10.67 4.36
N CYS A 86 -3.12 -11.98 4.36
CA CYS A 86 -4.10 -13.00 4.74
C CYS A 86 -4.59 -12.81 6.19
N LYS A 87 -3.68 -12.49 7.13
CA LYS A 87 -4.03 -12.25 8.53
C LYS A 87 -4.92 -11.00 8.67
N VAL A 88 -4.59 -9.93 7.93
CA VAL A 88 -5.39 -8.70 7.90
C VAL A 88 -6.79 -8.93 7.33
N LEU A 89 -6.93 -9.70 6.27
CA LEU A 89 -8.24 -10.03 5.70
C LEU A 89 -9.10 -10.85 6.66
N LYS A 90 -8.49 -11.84 7.33
CA LYS A 90 -9.15 -12.63 8.40
C LYS A 90 -9.64 -11.74 9.54
N LEU A 91 -8.81 -10.82 10.03
CA LEU A 91 -9.19 -9.85 11.09
C LEU A 91 -10.34 -8.91 10.69
N ASN A 92 -10.62 -8.77 9.39
CA ASN A 92 -11.68 -7.92 8.85
C ASN A 92 -12.93 -8.71 8.38
N ASN A 93 -12.98 -10.02 8.66
CA ASN A 93 -14.01 -10.95 8.17
C ASN A 93 -14.24 -10.80 6.66
N CYS A 94 -13.15 -10.71 5.90
CA CYS A 94 -13.19 -10.55 4.45
C CYS A 94 -12.63 -11.82 3.76
N PRO A 95 -13.25 -12.25 2.65
CA PRO A 95 -12.71 -13.34 1.87
C PRO A 95 -11.37 -12.92 1.26
N ILE A 96 -10.48 -13.90 1.08
CA ILE A 96 -9.22 -13.69 0.36
C ILE A 96 -9.57 -13.52 -1.13
N PRO A 97 -9.16 -12.41 -1.78
CA PRO A 97 -9.37 -12.23 -3.20
C PRO A 97 -8.70 -13.36 -4.00
N THR A 98 -9.35 -13.81 -5.07
CA THR A 98 -8.80 -14.82 -5.99
C THR A 98 -7.53 -14.30 -6.66
N ASP A 99 -7.52 -13.03 -7.06
CA ASP A 99 -6.38 -12.35 -7.64
C ASP A 99 -5.66 -11.51 -6.57
N CYS A 100 -4.44 -11.90 -6.23
CA CYS A 100 -3.59 -11.19 -5.27
C CYS A 100 -2.75 -10.11 -5.99
N ASN A 101 -3.40 -9.22 -6.73
CA ASN A 101 -2.76 -8.06 -7.37
C ASN A 101 -3.37 -6.75 -6.84
N TRP A 102 -2.68 -5.64 -7.08
CA TRP A 102 -3.10 -4.33 -6.62
C TRP A 102 -4.47 -3.92 -7.18
N ASP A 103 -4.75 -4.18 -8.45
CA ASP A 103 -5.98 -3.72 -9.09
C ASP A 103 -7.22 -4.43 -8.51
N GLY A 104 -7.10 -5.73 -8.18
CA GLY A 104 -8.10 -6.49 -7.46
C GLY A 104 -8.31 -5.98 -6.03
N ILE A 105 -7.23 -5.62 -5.33
CA ILE A 105 -7.28 -5.10 -3.96
C ILE A 105 -7.83 -3.67 -3.91
N ALA A 106 -7.48 -2.83 -4.88
CA ALA A 106 -8.03 -1.50 -5.05
C ALA A 106 -9.55 -1.58 -5.30
N SER A 107 -9.99 -2.50 -6.18
CA SER A 107 -11.40 -2.76 -6.45
C SER A 107 -12.14 -3.26 -5.21
N TRP A 108 -11.55 -4.20 -4.47
CA TRP A 108 -12.06 -4.67 -3.18
C TRP A 108 -12.20 -3.51 -2.18
N ALA A 109 -11.18 -2.65 -2.06
CA ALA A 109 -11.17 -1.53 -1.14
C ALA A 109 -12.26 -0.51 -1.48
N LEU A 110 -12.47 -0.23 -2.77
CA LEU A 110 -13.55 0.63 -3.27
C LEU A 110 -14.93 0.09 -2.91
N GLY A 111 -15.14 -1.23 -3.04
CA GLY A 111 -16.43 -1.87 -2.72
C GLY A 111 -16.69 -2.04 -1.22
N ARG A 112 -15.66 -2.37 -0.43
CA ARG A 112 -15.83 -2.86 0.96
C ARG A 112 -15.52 -1.83 2.04
N THR A 113 -14.92 -0.70 1.68
CA THR A 113 -14.60 0.37 2.64
C THR A 113 -15.49 1.60 2.54
N LYS A 114 -16.38 1.71 1.54
CA LYS A 114 -17.25 2.88 1.34
C LYS A 114 -18.17 3.11 2.53
N GLY A 115 -18.20 4.31 3.12
CA GLY A 115 -19.08 4.65 4.26
C GLY A 115 -18.32 5.12 5.51
N ARG A 116 -19.05 5.31 6.62
CA ARG A 116 -18.53 5.83 7.90
C ARG A 116 -18.59 4.83 9.07
N GLN A 117 -19.03 3.60 8.80
CA GLN A 117 -19.17 2.56 9.82
C GLN A 117 -17.79 2.12 10.35
N PHE A 118 -17.70 1.82 11.65
CA PHE A 118 -16.45 1.49 12.33
C PHE A 118 -15.66 0.35 11.65
N HIS A 119 -16.32 -0.75 11.28
CA HIS A 119 -15.63 -1.84 10.58
C HIS A 119 -15.06 -1.44 9.21
N ARG A 120 -15.69 -0.49 8.51
CA ARG A 120 -15.20 0.02 7.21
C ARG A 120 -14.02 0.96 7.41
N TRP A 121 -14.06 1.77 8.47
CA TRP A 121 -12.93 2.59 8.90
C TRP A 121 -11.73 1.73 9.30
N MET A 122 -11.95 0.67 10.09
CA MET A 122 -10.93 -0.30 10.49
C MET A 122 -10.27 -0.97 9.27
N ARG A 123 -11.06 -1.35 8.25
CA ARG A 123 -10.53 -1.90 6.99
C ARG A 123 -9.59 -0.93 6.28
N ARG A 124 -9.91 0.37 6.22
CA ARG A 124 -9.03 1.38 5.60
C ARG A 124 -7.73 1.54 6.36
N ILE A 125 -7.80 1.61 7.69
CA ILE A 125 -6.60 1.74 8.54
C ILE A 125 -5.69 0.54 8.37
N ARG A 126 -6.24 -0.68 8.48
CA ARG A 126 -5.46 -1.90 8.34
C ARG A 126 -4.84 -2.02 6.96
N LEU A 127 -5.58 -1.73 5.87
CA LEU A 127 -5.02 -1.68 4.52
C LEU A 127 -3.84 -0.70 4.42
N ALA A 128 -4.02 0.53 4.92
CA ALA A 128 -2.97 1.55 4.86
C ALA A 128 -1.76 1.17 5.73
N ALA A 129 -1.99 0.57 6.90
CA ALA A 129 -0.95 0.08 7.79
C ALA A 129 -0.17 -1.09 7.18
N SER A 130 -0.85 -2.09 6.59
CA SER A 130 -0.20 -3.22 5.92
C SER A 130 0.75 -2.76 4.83
N ILE A 131 0.27 -1.92 3.91
CA ILE A 131 1.10 -1.39 2.81
C ILE A 131 2.30 -0.63 3.36
N TYR A 132 2.07 0.23 4.36
CA TYR A 132 3.15 1.01 4.92
C TYR A 132 4.19 0.17 5.68
N HIS A 133 3.77 -0.80 6.48
CA HIS A 133 4.68 -1.66 7.22
C HIS A 133 5.45 -2.61 6.29
N CYS A 134 4.82 -3.16 5.25
CA CYS A 134 5.51 -3.94 4.22
C CYS A 134 6.57 -3.08 3.50
N TRP A 135 6.21 -1.84 3.12
CA TRP A 135 7.14 -0.93 2.47
C TRP A 135 8.30 -0.53 3.38
N ARG A 136 8.01 -0.28 4.65
CA ARG A 136 9.03 0.04 5.66
C ARG A 136 9.99 -1.12 5.85
N GLU A 137 9.48 -2.33 6.07
CA GLU A 137 10.30 -3.54 6.26
C GLU A 137 11.21 -3.78 5.05
N ARG A 138 10.68 -3.66 3.83
CA ARG A 138 11.49 -3.75 2.61
C ARG A 138 12.64 -2.73 2.59
N ASN A 139 12.37 -1.48 2.97
CA ASN A 139 13.41 -0.45 3.01
C ASN A 139 14.42 -0.70 4.14
N ASP A 140 13.97 -1.19 5.30
CA ASP A 140 14.86 -1.53 6.41
C ASP A 140 15.79 -2.71 6.04
N ARG A 141 15.32 -3.70 5.28
CA ARG A 141 16.17 -4.77 4.74
C ARG A 141 17.25 -4.25 3.80
N ILE A 142 16.88 -3.38 2.86
CA ILE A 142 17.82 -2.84 1.86
C ILE A 142 18.83 -1.88 2.50
N PHE A 143 18.38 -0.93 3.32
CA PHE A 143 19.20 0.19 3.76
C PHE A 143 19.79 0.00 5.16
N ARG A 144 19.24 -0.92 5.97
CA ARG A 144 19.66 -1.14 7.37
C ARG A 144 20.06 -2.58 7.66
N GLN A 145 19.88 -3.51 6.72
CA GLN A 145 20.13 -4.94 6.90
C GLN A 145 19.41 -5.54 8.12
N VAL A 146 18.25 -4.98 8.48
CA VAL A 146 17.40 -5.49 9.56
C VAL A 146 16.37 -6.44 8.95
N VAL A 147 16.27 -7.65 9.50
CA VAL A 147 15.30 -8.65 9.07
C VAL A 147 14.34 -8.93 10.22
N THR A 148 13.08 -8.56 10.02
CA THR A 148 11.99 -8.79 10.98
C THR A 148 11.16 -10.00 10.56
N SER A 149 10.67 -10.78 11.52
CA SER A 149 9.77 -11.91 11.21
C SER A 149 8.37 -11.42 10.79
N PRO A 150 7.61 -12.18 9.98
CA PRO A 150 6.26 -11.76 9.55
C PRO A 150 5.34 -11.44 10.73
N ASN A 151 5.40 -12.22 11.81
CA ASN A 151 4.56 -12.01 12.99
C ASN A 151 4.77 -10.63 13.63
N GLN A 152 6.02 -10.18 13.74
CA GLN A 152 6.36 -8.86 14.28
C GLN A 152 5.86 -7.72 13.38
N VAL A 153 5.84 -7.92 12.06
CA VAL A 153 5.26 -6.95 11.12
C VAL A 153 3.75 -6.86 11.32
N VAL A 154 3.07 -8.00 11.48
CA VAL A 154 1.62 -8.01 11.71
C VAL A 154 1.22 -7.44 13.06
N ASP A 155 2.01 -7.63 14.11
CA ASP A 155 1.69 -7.08 15.43
C ASP A 155 1.71 -5.53 15.45
N CYS A 156 2.29 -4.91 14.42
CA CYS A 156 2.23 -3.46 14.21
C CYS A 156 0.97 -2.98 13.44
N ILE A 157 0.16 -3.89 12.88
CA ILE A 157 -1.00 -3.60 12.00
C ILE A 157 -2.33 -3.65 12.75
#